data_AF-A0A0V1APQ1-F1
#
_entry.id   AF-A0A0V1APQ1-F1
#
_cell.length_a   1.000
_cell.length_b   1.000
_cell.length_c   1.000
_cell.angle_alpha   90.00
_cell.angle_beta   90.00
_cell.angle_gamma   90.00
#
_symmetry.space_group_name_H-M   'P 1'
#
loop_
_entity.id
_entity.type
_entity.pdbx_description
1 polymer ?
#
loop_
_entity_poly.entity_id
_entity_poly.type
_entity_poly.pdbx_seq_one_letter_code
_entity_poly.pdbx_strand_id
1 'polypeptide(L)'
;NGNIKFLAYNNAPPGVPSIKTKSNSKGIIILSIARATDSAAWIVHTVPGFPAARTGYNWPVAENARGHLLICLTISESQINAIAASLLLVQPLIHYNDIPKTETVGMPYFNKLAEGKI
;
A
#
# COMPACT_ATOMS: atom_id res chain seq x y z
N ASN A 1 -9.76 -7.01 -12.55
CA ASN A 1 -8.88 -8.20 -12.62
C ASN A 1 -8.89 -8.88 -11.25
N GLY A 2 -9.40 -10.11 -11.15
CA GLY A 2 -9.57 -10.81 -9.86
C GLY A 2 -8.26 -11.24 -9.18
N ASN A 3 -7.17 -11.29 -9.94
CA ASN A 3 -5.87 -11.73 -9.48
C ASN A 3 -4.99 -10.59 -8.95
N ILE A 4 -5.38 -9.33 -9.12
CA ILE A 4 -4.60 -8.20 -8.58
C ILE A 4 -5.09 -7.90 -7.16
N LYS A 5 -4.15 -7.89 -6.22
CA LYS A 5 -4.37 -7.61 -4.81
C LYS A 5 -3.42 -6.51 -4.36
N PHE A 6 -3.80 -5.76 -3.35
CA PHE A 6 -2.98 -4.68 -2.85
C PHE A 6 -3.20 -4.36 -1.37
N LEU A 7 -2.15 -3.77 -0.80
CA LEU A 7 -2.17 -3.09 0.49
C LEU A 7 -1.89 -1.62 0.23
N ALA A 8 -2.70 -0.74 0.81
CA ALA A 8 -2.52 0.70 0.74
C ALA A 8 -2.30 1.29 2.12
N TYR A 9 -1.37 2.25 2.17
CA TYR A 9 -1.06 3.01 3.36
C TYR A 9 -1.05 4.50 3.06
N ASN A 10 -1.63 5.30 3.95
CA ASN A 10 -1.68 6.74 3.82
C ASN A 10 -2.00 7.36 5.17
N ASN A 11 -1.29 8.42 5.57
CA ASN A 11 -1.60 9.15 6.80
C ASN A 11 -2.83 10.08 6.71
N ALA A 12 -3.35 10.29 5.50
CA ALA A 12 -4.58 10.99 5.22
C ALA A 12 -5.42 10.16 4.22
N PRO A 13 -5.98 9.02 4.63
CA PRO A 13 -6.72 8.15 3.71
C PRO A 13 -8.07 8.77 3.31
N PRO A 14 -8.60 8.44 2.13
CA PRO A 14 -9.87 9.00 1.65
C PRO A 14 -11.04 8.69 2.58
N GLY A 15 -11.89 9.69 2.82
CA GLY A 15 -13.09 9.55 3.67
C GLY A 15 -12.82 9.51 5.17
N VAL A 16 -11.56 9.63 5.61
CA VAL A 16 -11.19 9.64 7.03
C VAL A 16 -10.80 11.07 7.45
N PRO A 17 -11.41 11.63 8.51
CA PRO A 17 -11.00 12.91 9.06
C PRO A 17 -9.52 12.89 9.49
N SER A 18 -8.91 14.07 9.64
CA SER A 18 -7.51 14.17 10.05
C SER A 18 -7.26 13.45 11.38
N ILE A 19 -6.46 12.38 11.32
CA ILE A 19 -6.03 11.58 12.46
C ILE A 19 -4.55 11.81 12.72
N LYS A 20 -4.14 11.75 13.98
CA LYS A 20 -2.71 11.79 14.33
C LYS A 20 -2.10 10.41 14.02
N THR A 21 -1.14 10.38 13.11
CA THR A 21 -0.38 9.18 12.76
C THR A 21 1.06 9.31 13.22
N LYS A 22 1.78 8.19 13.26
CA LYS A 22 3.22 8.17 13.59
C LYS A 22 4.11 8.51 12.39
N SER A 23 3.53 8.66 11.21
CA SER A 23 4.23 8.79 9.95
C SER A 23 3.41 9.53 8.91
N ASN A 24 4.11 10.20 7.98
CA ASN A 24 3.54 10.90 6.85
C ASN A 24 3.61 10.10 5.53
N SER A 25 4.17 8.87 5.59
CA SER A 25 4.36 8.00 4.43
C SER A 25 3.06 7.56 3.80
N LYS A 26 3.06 7.44 2.47
CA LYS A 26 1.92 6.99 1.66
C LYS A 26 2.40 6.09 0.52
N GLY A 27 1.58 5.12 0.14
CA GLY A 27 1.94 4.20 -0.93
C GLY A 27 1.02 3.00 -1.05
N ILE A 28 1.35 2.16 -2.02
CA ILE A 28 0.57 1.00 -2.43
C ILE A 28 1.54 -0.13 -2.77
N ILE A 29 1.37 -1.30 -2.16
CA ILE A 29 1.99 -2.55 -2.60
C ILE A 29 0.93 -3.31 -3.39
N ILE A 30 1.23 -3.67 -4.62
CA ILE A 30 0.36 -4.39 -5.54
C ILE A 30 1.04 -5.70 -5.91
N LEU A 31 0.32 -6.82 -5.91
CA LEU A 31 0.82 -8.08 -6.47
C LEU A 31 -0.24 -8.80 -7.30
N SER A 32 0.23 -9.70 -8.15
CA SER A 32 -0.62 -10.65 -8.87
C SER A 32 -0.61 -12.00 -8.17
N ILE A 33 -1.78 -12.48 -7.75
CA ILE A 33 -1.97 -13.83 -7.19
C ILE A 33 -2.26 -14.88 -8.28
N ALA A 34 -1.99 -14.56 -9.54
CA ALA A 34 -2.09 -15.52 -10.63
C ALA A 34 -1.04 -16.61 -10.43
N ARG A 35 -1.43 -17.89 -10.63
CA ARG A 35 -0.53 -19.03 -10.46
C ARG A 35 0.77 -18.82 -11.23
N ALA A 36 1.89 -19.20 -10.61
CA ALA A 36 3.24 -19.13 -11.19
C ALA A 36 3.66 -17.72 -11.67
N THR A 37 3.16 -16.66 -11.01
CA THR A 37 3.55 -15.28 -11.31
C THR A 37 4.27 -14.68 -10.10
N ASP A 38 5.54 -14.33 -10.24
CA ASP A 38 6.29 -13.56 -9.23
C ASP A 38 6.32 -12.08 -9.65
N SER A 39 5.16 -11.41 -9.59
CA SER A 39 5.01 -10.04 -10.08
C SER A 39 4.30 -9.13 -9.08
N ALA A 40 4.98 -8.04 -8.75
CA ALA A 40 4.48 -7.01 -7.88
C ALA A 40 4.94 -5.61 -8.33
N ALA A 41 4.30 -4.60 -7.74
CA ALA A 41 4.70 -3.20 -7.89
C ALA A 41 4.59 -2.51 -6.54
N TRP A 42 5.50 -1.57 -6.28
CA TRP A 42 5.43 -0.71 -5.11
C TRP A 42 5.39 0.75 -5.57
N ILE A 43 4.33 1.44 -5.17
CA ILE A 43 4.13 2.85 -5.44
C ILE A 43 4.34 3.62 -4.15
N VAL A 44 5.22 4.63 -4.20
CA VAL A 44 5.36 5.64 -3.15
C VAL A 44 4.85 6.97 -3.70
N HIS A 45 4.05 7.70 -2.91
CA HIS A 45 3.48 8.96 -3.36
C HIS A 45 3.32 10.00 -2.25
N THR A 46 3.00 11.23 -2.65
CA THR A 46 2.71 12.34 -1.73
C THR A 46 1.22 12.71 -1.63
N VAL A 47 0.37 12.12 -2.46
CA VAL A 47 -1.06 12.47 -2.62
C VAL A 47 -1.91 12.09 -1.38
N PRO A 48 -2.50 13.03 -0.63
CA PRO A 48 -3.51 12.73 0.39
C PRO A 48 -4.84 12.30 -0.26
N GLY A 49 -5.65 11.52 0.45
CA GLY A 49 -6.94 11.04 -0.07
C GLY A 49 -6.83 9.97 -1.16
N PHE A 50 -5.65 9.39 -1.38
CA PHE A 50 -5.39 8.39 -2.44
C PHE A 50 -4.67 7.15 -1.89
N PRO A 51 -4.91 5.93 -2.43
CA PRO A 51 -6.02 5.57 -3.30
C PRO A 51 -7.32 5.39 -2.51
N ALA A 52 -8.45 5.57 -3.18
CA ALA A 52 -9.74 5.12 -2.67
C ALA A 52 -9.83 3.60 -2.76
N ALA A 53 -10.01 2.94 -1.62
CA ALA A 53 -10.10 1.49 -1.52
C ALA A 53 -11.36 0.97 -2.23
N ARG A 54 -11.25 -0.18 -2.92
CA ARG A 54 -12.37 -0.93 -3.56
C ARG A 54 -13.18 -0.20 -4.62
N THR A 55 -12.84 1.04 -4.96
CA THR A 55 -13.46 1.76 -6.09
C THR A 55 -12.54 1.68 -7.31
N GLY A 56 -13.07 2.00 -8.49
CA GLY A 56 -12.23 2.29 -9.65
C GLY A 56 -11.24 3.43 -9.36
N TYR A 57 -10.41 3.77 -10.35
CA TYR A 57 -9.51 4.92 -10.25
C TYR A 57 -10.29 6.15 -9.77
N ASN A 58 -9.85 6.74 -8.67
CA ASN A 58 -10.44 7.93 -8.08
C ASN A 58 -9.33 8.87 -7.64
N TRP A 59 -9.24 10.01 -8.32
CA TRP A 59 -8.25 11.05 -8.04
C TRP A 59 -8.88 12.16 -7.17
N PRO A 60 -8.25 12.56 -6.07
CA PRO A 60 -8.75 13.66 -5.24
C PRO A 60 -8.69 14.99 -6.01
N VAL A 61 -9.86 15.51 -6.42
CA VAL A 61 -9.95 16.75 -7.24
C VAL A 61 -9.24 17.95 -6.59
N ALA A 62 -9.24 18.02 -5.25
CA ALA A 62 -8.54 19.06 -4.50
C ALA A 62 -7.01 19.10 -4.74
N GLU A 63 -6.42 17.97 -5.16
CA GLU A 63 -4.99 17.83 -5.40
C GLU A 63 -4.59 18.23 -6.84
N ASN A 64 -5.53 18.60 -7.71
CA ASN A 64 -5.22 19.11 -9.06
C ASN A 64 -4.38 20.39 -9.05
N ALA A 65 -4.57 21.23 -8.03
CA ALA A 65 -3.85 22.49 -7.88
C ALA A 65 -2.48 22.33 -7.19
N ARG A 66 -2.07 21.08 -6.89
CA ARG A 66 -0.89 20.77 -6.08
C ARG A 66 0.08 19.89 -6.86
N GLY A 67 1.38 20.13 -6.67
CA GLY A 67 2.43 19.28 -7.22
C GLY A 67 2.57 17.99 -6.40
N HIS A 68 2.52 16.85 -7.07
CA HIS A 68 2.71 15.54 -6.44
C HIS A 68 3.76 14.71 -7.15
N LEU A 69 4.42 13.85 -6.37
CA LEU A 69 5.33 12.83 -6.85
C LEU A 69 4.70 11.47 -6.66
N LEU A 70 4.77 10.64 -7.70
CA LEU A 70 4.44 9.22 -7.67
C LEU A 70 5.61 8.48 -8.30
N ILE A 71 6.22 7.55 -7.56
CA ILE A 71 7.26 6.66 -8.06
C ILE A 71 6.69 5.25 -8.02
N CYS A 72 6.72 4.57 -9.18
CA CYS A 72 6.34 3.17 -9.29
C CYS A 72 7.60 2.33 -9.53
N LEU A 73 7.82 1.34 -8.66
CA LEU A 73 8.90 0.37 -8.78
C LEU A 73 8.29 -0.97 -9.14
N THR A 74 8.71 -1.54 -10.27
CA THR A 74 8.46 -2.95 -10.57
C THR A 74 9.34 -3.81 -9.68
N ILE A 75 8.72 -4.74 -8.95
CA ILE A 75 9.39 -5.61 -7.98
C ILE A 75 8.90 -7.05 -8.15
N SER A 76 9.64 -8.00 -7.60
CA SER A 76 9.12 -9.35 -7.41
C SER A 76 8.27 -9.42 -6.13
N GLU A 77 7.34 -10.37 -6.07
CA GLU A 77 6.59 -10.67 -4.85
C GLU A 77 7.53 -11.08 -3.70
N SER A 78 8.61 -11.79 -4.04
CA SER A 78 9.66 -12.16 -3.08
C SER A 78 10.35 -10.97 -2.39
N GLN A 79 10.32 -9.76 -2.99
CA GLN A 79 10.87 -8.54 -2.38
C GLN A 79 9.92 -7.87 -1.38
N ILE A 80 8.62 -8.22 -1.37
CA ILE A 80 7.60 -7.55 -0.54
C ILE A 80 7.93 -7.65 0.94
N ASN A 81 8.39 -8.81 1.42
CA ASN A 81 8.68 -8.99 2.84
C ASN A 81 9.83 -8.09 3.32
N ALA A 82 10.84 -7.85 2.47
CA ALA A 82 11.93 -6.93 2.78
C ALA A 82 11.45 -5.47 2.81
N ILE A 83 10.60 -5.07 1.85
CA ILE A 83 9.97 -3.75 1.83
C ILE A 83 9.11 -3.55 3.08
N ALA A 84 8.35 -4.57 3.49
CA ALA A 84 7.53 -4.52 4.68
C ALA A 84 8.37 -4.32 5.96
N ALA A 85 9.57 -4.90 6.04
CA ALA A 85 10.49 -4.65 7.13
C ALA A 85 10.90 -3.17 7.21
N SER A 86 11.18 -2.52 6.07
CA SER A 86 11.44 -1.08 6.03
C SER A 86 10.21 -0.25 6.40
N LEU A 87 9.01 -0.66 5.97
CA LEU A 87 7.77 0.02 6.32
C LEU A 87 7.46 -0.06 7.82
N LEU A 88 7.79 -1.17 8.50
CA LEU A 88 7.65 -1.27 9.96
C LEU A 88 8.46 -0.20 10.71
N LEU A 89 9.61 0.23 10.19
CA LEU A 89 10.41 1.29 10.80
C LEU A 89 9.73 2.66 10.72
N VAL A 90 9.08 2.94 9.59
CA VAL A 90 8.39 4.22 9.37
C VAL A 90 6.92 4.16 9.77
N GLN A 91 6.44 3.07 10.36
CA GLN A 91 5.13 2.95 11.02
C GLN A 91 3.95 3.62 10.26
N PRO A 92 3.72 3.28 8.98
CA PRO A 92 2.67 3.92 8.19
C PRO A 92 1.29 3.45 8.65
N LEU A 93 0.28 4.28 8.40
CA LEU A 93 -1.10 3.86 8.61
C LEU A 93 -1.58 3.01 7.44
N ILE A 94 -1.84 1.72 7.69
CA ILE A 94 -2.49 0.84 6.73
C ILE A 94 -3.99 1.10 6.76
N HIS A 95 -4.57 1.55 5.64
CA HIS A 95 -6.02 1.82 5.54
C HIS A 95 -6.75 0.82 4.64
N TYR A 96 -6.02 -0.01 3.90
CA TYR A 96 -6.61 -1.07 3.10
C TYR A 96 -5.64 -2.22 2.89
N ASN A 97 -6.16 -3.44 2.90
CA ASN A 97 -5.44 -4.65 2.51
C ASN A 97 -6.43 -5.72 2.03
N ASP A 98 -6.25 -6.23 0.82
CA ASP A 98 -6.97 -7.41 0.32
C ASP A 98 -6.05 -8.54 -0.13
N ILE A 99 -4.75 -8.47 0.20
CA ILE A 99 -3.78 -9.52 -0.06
C ILE A 99 -4.14 -10.75 0.79
N PRO A 100 -4.44 -11.92 0.19
CA PRO A 100 -4.80 -13.11 0.93
C PRO A 100 -3.65 -13.61 1.80
N LYS A 101 -3.97 -14.11 3.01
CA LYS A 101 -2.97 -14.70 3.91
C LYS A 101 -2.25 -15.92 3.32
N THR A 102 -2.85 -16.58 2.32
CA THR A 102 -2.23 -17.71 1.60
C THR A 102 -1.00 -17.31 0.81
N GLU A 103 -0.95 -16.07 0.31
CA GLU A 103 0.22 -15.54 -0.42
C GLU A 103 1.32 -15.12 0.55
N THR A 104 0.95 -14.67 1.75
CA THR A 104 1.88 -14.03 2.69
C THR A 104 2.40 -14.98 3.78
N VAL A 105 2.21 -16.30 3.63
CA VAL A 105 2.65 -17.31 4.61
C VAL A 105 4.16 -17.19 4.90
N GLY A 106 4.97 -16.96 3.86
CA GLY A 106 6.42 -16.76 3.98
C GLY A 106 6.87 -15.33 4.30
N MET A 107 5.93 -14.42 4.59
CA MET A 107 6.21 -12.98 4.72
C MET A 107 5.90 -12.44 6.14
N PRO A 108 6.70 -12.81 7.16
CA PRO A 108 6.42 -12.45 8.55
C PRO A 108 6.37 -10.94 8.81
N TYR A 109 7.20 -10.13 8.12
CA TYR A 109 7.19 -8.67 8.29
C TYR A 109 5.97 -8.05 7.64
N PHE A 110 5.58 -8.55 6.46
CA PHE A 110 4.33 -8.13 5.82
C PHE A 110 3.12 -8.42 6.73
N ASN A 111 3.05 -9.62 7.32
CA ASN A 111 1.94 -9.96 8.21
C ASN A 111 1.87 -9.05 9.44
N LYS A 112 3.02 -8.70 10.05
CA LYS A 112 3.07 -7.70 11.15
C LYS A 112 2.56 -6.33 10.69
N LEU A 113 3.04 -5.85 9.54
CA LEU A 113 2.64 -4.57 8.96
C LEU A 113 1.12 -4.53 8.69
N ALA A 114 0.60 -5.55 8.03
CA ALA A 114 -0.81 -5.68 7.66
C ALA A 114 -1.75 -5.74 8.87
N GLU A 115 -1.29 -6.30 9.99
CA GLU A 115 -2.06 -6.38 11.25
C GLU A 115 -1.94 -5.10 12.11
N GLY A 116 -1.15 -4.10 11.68
CA GLY A 116 -0.86 -2.91 12.48
C GLY A 116 -0.10 -3.22 13.78
N LYS A 117 0.50 -4.41 13.88
CA LYS A 117 1.28 -4.86 15.03
C LYS A 117 2.71 -4.38 14.86
N ILE A 118 2.94 -3.17 15.36
CA ILE A 118 4.23 -2.48 15.35
C ILE A 118 4.78 -2.46 16.78
#